data_AF-Q9KIU7-F1
#
_entry.id   AF-Q9KIU7-F1
#
_cell.length_a   1.000
_cell.length_b   1.000
_cell.length_c   1.000
_cell.angle_alpha   90.00
_cell.angle_beta   90.00
_cell.angle_gamma   90.00
#
_symmetry.space_group_name_H-M   'P 1'
#
loop_
_entity.id
_entity.type
_entity.pdbx_description
1 polymer ?
#
loop_
_entity_poly.entity_id
_entity_poly.type
_entity_poly.pdbx_seq_one_letter_code
_entity_poly.pdbx_strand_id
1 'polypeptide(L)'
;MLEPLARPLHLVLVSPQIPPNTGNVARLCAVTGCRLILVEPLGFSIDDRQLKRAGLDYWDKVFLRLYPTYAAYAADYPDARRWLFSAR
;
A
#
# COMPACT_ATOMS: atom_id res chain seq x y z
N MET A 1 -2.05 -7.58 -18.86
CA MET A 1 -2.07 -7.49 -17.39
C MET A 1 -0.72 -6.91 -16.97
N LEU A 2 -0.64 -5.98 -16.02
CA LEU A 2 0.67 -5.51 -15.56
C LEU A 2 1.26 -6.61 -14.69
N GLU A 3 2.39 -7.15 -15.11
CA GLU A 3 3.14 -8.12 -14.32
C GLU A 3 3.86 -7.38 -13.17
N PRO A 4 4.02 -8.01 -11.99
CA PRO A 4 4.87 -7.44 -10.95
C PRO A 4 6.26 -7.20 -11.52
N LEU A 5 6.85 -6.04 -11.22
CA LEU A 5 8.26 -5.80 -11.54
C LEU A 5 9.10 -6.96 -10.97
N ALA A 6 10.10 -7.43 -11.71
CA ALA A 6 10.97 -8.54 -11.27
C ALA A 6 11.59 -8.30 -9.88
N ARG A 7 11.72 -7.02 -9.48
CA ARG A 7 12.05 -6.57 -8.12
C ARG A 7 11.11 -5.40 -7.80
N PRO A 8 9.90 -5.64 -7.28
CA PRO A 8 8.94 -4.57 -7.10
C PRO A 8 9.36 -3.71 -5.90
N LEU A 9 9.39 -2.40 -6.10
CA LEU A 9 9.49 -1.47 -4.98
C LEU A 9 8.24 -1.63 -4.11
N HIS A 10 8.45 -1.66 -2.80
CA HIS A 10 7.37 -1.66 -1.82
C HIS A 10 7.07 -0.22 -1.41
N LEU A 11 5.85 0.23 -1.67
CA LEU A 11 5.31 1.45 -1.10
C LEU A 11 4.61 1.09 0.20
N VAL A 12 5.21 1.49 1.33
CA VAL A 12 4.73 1.13 2.67
C VAL A 12 4.08 2.33 3.33
N LEU A 13 2.79 2.23 3.63
CA LEU A 13 2.07 3.22 4.43
C LEU A 13 1.89 2.68 5.84
N VAL A 14 2.49 3.38 6.82
CA VAL A 14 2.40 3.01 8.24
C VAL A 14 1.23 3.74 8.88
N SER A 15 0.26 2.98 9.39
CA SER A 15 -0.96 3.44 10.06
C SER A 15 -1.64 4.61 9.33
N PRO A 16 -1.95 4.49 8.02
CA PRO A 16 -2.54 5.58 7.25
C PRO A 16 -3.94 5.96 7.76
N GLN A 17 -4.22 7.26 7.83
CA GLN A 17 -5.44 7.78 8.45
C GLN A 17 -6.47 8.33 7.45
N ILE A 18 -6.03 8.78 6.27
CA ILE A 18 -6.88 9.52 5.32
C ILE A 18 -7.15 8.63 4.09
N PRO A 19 -8.37 8.10 3.89
CA PRO A 19 -8.68 7.18 2.80
C PRO A 19 -8.34 7.71 1.39
N PRO A 20 -8.64 8.99 1.03
CA PRO A 20 -8.25 9.54 -0.27
C PRO A 20 -6.75 9.44 -0.59
N ASN A 21 -5.87 9.63 0.41
CA ASN A 21 -4.43 9.55 0.21
C ASN A 21 -4.00 8.12 -0.12
N THR A 22 -4.51 7.13 0.61
CA THR A 22 -4.26 5.72 0.34
C THR A 22 -4.78 5.31 -1.04
N GLY A 23 -5.96 5.80 -1.45
CA GLY A 23 -6.52 5.55 -2.77
C GLY A 23 -5.63 6.07 -3.90
N ASN A 24 -5.07 7.27 -3.74
CA ASN A 24 -4.12 7.84 -4.72
C ASN A 24 -2.83 7.01 -4.81
N VAL A 25 -2.28 6.56 -3.68
CA VAL A 25 -1.11 5.68 -3.64
C VAL A 25 -1.41 4.31 -4.25
N ALA A 26 -2.60 3.76 -4.01
CA ALA A 26 -3.05 2.51 -4.65
C ALA A 26 -3.11 2.66 -6.18
N ARG A 27 -3.63 3.78 -6.69
CA ARG A 27 -3.63 4.07 -8.14
C ARG A 27 -2.21 4.12 -8.70
N LEU A 28 -1.28 4.76 -8.00
CA LEU A 28 0.13 4.80 -8.37
C LEU A 28 0.72 3.38 -8.43
N CYS A 29 0.46 2.55 -7.42
CA CYS A 29 0.94 1.16 -7.40
C CYS A 29 0.36 0.34 -8.55
N ALA A 30 -0.93 0.51 -8.86
CA ALA A 30 -1.60 -0.20 -9.95
C ALA A 30 -0.98 0.11 -11.32
N VAL A 31 -0.54 1.34 -11.58
CA VAL A 31 0.06 1.72 -12.88
C VAL A 31 1.57 1.47 -12.95
N THR A 32 2.26 1.41 -11.81
CA THR A 32 3.71 1.18 -11.75
C THR A 32 4.10 -0.28 -11.53
N GLY A 33 3.15 -1.13 -11.11
CA GLY A 33 3.42 -2.51 -10.71
C GLY A 33 4.13 -2.64 -9.35
N CYS A 34 4.25 -1.54 -8.61
CA CYS A 34 4.77 -1.56 -7.23
C CYS A 34 3.81 -2.28 -6.28
N ARG A 35 4.37 -2.90 -5.24
CA ARG A 35 3.55 -3.52 -4.18
C ARG A 35 3.14 -2.45 -3.17
N LEU A 36 1.85 -2.41 -2.84
CA LEU A 36 1.34 -1.58 -1.75
C LEU A 36 1.32 -2.40 -0.46
N ILE A 37 2.01 -1.91 0.56
CA ILE A 37 1.99 -2.46 1.92
C ILE A 37 1.24 -1.48 2.82
N LEU A 38 0.18 -1.95 3.48
CA LEU A 38 -0.51 -1.20 4.52
C LEU A 38 -0.21 -1.83 5.88
N VAL A 39 0.25 -1.01 6.82
CA VAL A 39 0.50 -1.44 8.19
C VAL A 39 -0.57 -0.86 9.10
N GLU A 40 -1.23 -1.71 9.88
CA GLU A 40 -2.29 -1.35 10.81
C GLU A 40 -1.79 -0.52 12.02
N PRO A 41 -2.69 0.16 12.76
CA PRO A 41 -4.12 0.32 12.49
C PRO A 41 -4.39 1.30 11.34
N LEU A 42 -5.35 0.96 10.47
CA LEU A 42 -5.82 1.87 9.43
C LEU A 42 -6.89 2.79 10.03
N GLY A 43 -6.84 4.09 9.74
CA GLY A 43 -7.87 5.05 10.14
C GLY A 43 -9.18 4.96 9.34
N PHE A 44 -9.31 3.94 8.48
CA PHE A 44 -10.45 3.71 7.60
C PHE A 44 -10.58 2.21 7.28
N SER A 45 -11.77 1.78 6.86
CA SER A 45 -11.96 0.41 6.38
C SER A 45 -11.59 0.29 4.90
N ILE A 46 -10.82 -0.75 4.55
CA ILE A 46 -10.49 -1.08 3.15
C ILE A 46 -11.69 -1.65 2.39
N ASP A 47 -12.65 -2.23 3.10
CA ASP A 47 -13.90 -2.76 2.55
C ASP A 47 -14.97 -1.69 2.36
N ASP A 48 -14.71 -0.47 2.86
CA ASP A 48 -15.67 0.61 2.80
C ASP A 48 -16.01 0.97 1.35
N ARG A 49 -17.32 1.04 1.06
CA ARG A 49 -17.85 1.44 -0.25
C ARG A 49 -17.32 2.79 -0.71
N GLN A 50 -16.81 3.63 0.18
CA GLN A 50 -16.13 4.89 -0.16
C GLN A 50 -14.89 4.69 -1.06
N LEU A 51 -14.12 3.63 -0.86
CA LEU A 51 -12.97 3.30 -1.73
C LEU A 51 -13.40 2.82 -3.12
N LYS A 52 -14.54 2.13 -3.21
CA LYS A 52 -15.16 1.72 -4.49
C LYS A 52 -15.80 2.90 -5.23
N ARG A 53 -16.41 3.86 -4.52
CA ARG A 53 -17.11 5.03 -5.11
C ARG A 53 -16.20 6.14 -5.62
N ALA A 54 -14.93 6.17 -5.22
CA ALA A 54 -13.94 7.09 -5.79
C ALA A 54 -13.57 6.79 -7.26
N GLY A 55 -14.25 5.82 -7.91
CA GLY A 55 -14.01 5.46 -9.32
C GLY A 55 -12.77 4.59 -9.52
N LEU A 56 -12.40 3.82 -8.50
CA LEU A 56 -11.16 3.04 -8.47
C LEU A 56 -11.39 1.53 -8.58
N ASP A 57 -11.55 1.03 -9.81
CA ASP A 57 -11.45 -0.40 -10.22
C ASP A 57 -10.01 -0.97 -10.11
N TYR A 58 -9.15 -0.35 -9.30
CA TYR A 58 -7.72 -0.65 -9.27
C TYR A 58 -7.34 -1.61 -8.13
N TRP A 59 -8.20 -1.84 -7.14
CA TRP A 59 -7.89 -2.75 -6.03
C TRP A 59 -7.55 -4.16 -6.53
N ASP A 60 -8.27 -4.65 -7.54
CA ASP A 60 -7.98 -5.93 -8.20
C ASP A 60 -6.67 -5.92 -9.01
N LYS A 61 -6.11 -4.73 -9.26
CA LYS A 61 -4.87 -4.49 -10.02
C LYS A 61 -3.70 -4.07 -9.13
N VAL A 62 -3.91 -3.93 -7.82
CA VAL A 62 -2.87 -3.59 -6.85
C VAL A 62 -2.39 -4.86 -6.17
N PHE A 63 -1.07 -5.06 -6.16
CA PHE A 63 -0.46 -6.07 -5.29
C PHE A 63 -0.48 -5.55 -3.86
N LEU A 64 -1.60 -5.75 -3.16
CA LEU A 64 -1.81 -5.30 -1.80
C LEU A 64 -1.33 -6.37 -0.80
N ARG A 65 -0.71 -5.93 0.31
CA ARG A 65 -0.51 -6.77 1.50
C ARG A 65 -0.74 -5.95 2.77
N LEU A 66 -1.48 -6.52 3.71
CA LEU A 66 -1.70 -5.94 5.03
C LEU A 66 -0.77 -6.59 6.06
N TYR A 67 -0.28 -5.80 7.01
CA TYR A 67 0.43 -6.29 8.20
C TYR A 67 -0.14 -5.67 9.47
N PRO A 68 -0.22 -6.43 10.57
CA PRO A 68 -0.71 -5.92 11.84
C PRO A 68 0.24 -4.92 12.50
N THR A 69 1.54 -5.03 12.22
CA THR A 69 2.57 -4.14 12.77
C THR A 69 3.70 -3.94 11.76
N TYR A 70 4.46 -2.84 11.95
CA TYR A 70 5.64 -2.60 11.13
C TYR A 70 6.72 -3.66 11.34
N ALA A 71 6.82 -4.21 12.57
CA ALA A 71 7.74 -5.29 12.89
C ALA A 71 7.42 -6.57 12.09
N ALA A 72 6.15 -6.93 11.93
CA ALA A 72 5.73 -8.06 11.11
C ALA A 72 6.12 -7.87 9.64
N TYR A 73 5.91 -6.66 9.09
CA TYR A 73 6.41 -6.32 7.76
C TYR A 73 7.94 -6.42 7.65
N ALA A 74 8.66 -5.89 8.63
CA ALA A 74 10.12 -5.87 8.62
C ALA A 74 10.73 -7.27 8.72
N ALA A 75 10.08 -8.18 9.45
CA ALA A 75 10.49 -9.57 9.60
C ALA A 75 10.37 -10.39 8.30
N ASP A 76 9.35 -10.11 7.48
CA ASP A 76 9.17 -10.76 6.16
C ASP A 76 10.21 -10.30 5.12
N TYR A 77 10.82 -9.12 5.34
CA TYR A 77 11.82 -8.54 4.44
C TYR A 77 13.04 -8.05 5.22
N PRO A 78 13.80 -8.94 5.88
CA PRO A 78 14.86 -8.56 6.82
C PRO A 78 15.96 -7.75 6.12
N ASP A 79 16.36 -8.17 4.93
CA ASP A 79 17.45 -7.59 4.14
C ASP A 79 17.03 -6.45 3.21
N ALA A 80 15.78 -5.98 3.32
CA ALA A 80 15.31 -4.89 2.48
C ALA A 80 16.05 -3.58 2.78
N ARG A 81 16.54 -2.91 1.74
CA ARG A 81 16.94 -1.51 1.83
C ARG A 81 15.69 -0.65 2.01
N ARG A 82 15.66 0.16 3.06
CA ARG A 82 14.50 0.99 3.43
C ARG A 82 14.86 2.46 3.30
N TRP A 83 13.97 3.22 2.66
CA TRP A 83 14.01 4.68 2.63
C TRP A 83 12.81 5.20 3.41
N LEU A 84 13.06 6.01 4.44
CA LEU A 84 12.04 6.58 5.30
C LEU A 84 11.88 8.06 4.95
N PHE A 85 10.66 8.47 4.62
CA PHE A 85 10.33 9.85 4.30
C PHE A 85 9.64 10.48 5.52
N SER A 86 10.18 11.60 6.00
CA SER A 86 9.62 12.38 7.10
C SER A 86 9.43 13.84 6.68
N ALA A 87 8.36 14.47 7.14
CA ALA A 87 8.17 15.91 7.06
C ALA A 87 8.42 16.55 8.44
N ARG A 88 8.75 17.84 8.46
CA ARG A 88 8.91 18.64 9.68
C ARG A 88 7.57 19.17 10.18
#